data_AF-A0A101HKW6-F1
#
_entry.id   AF-A0A101HKW6-F1
#
_cell.length_a   1.000
_cell.length_b   1.000
_cell.length_c   1.000
_cell.angle_alpha   90.00
_cell.angle_beta   90.00
_cell.angle_gamma   90.00
#
_symmetry.space_group_name_H-M   'P 1'
#
loop_
_entity.id
_entity.type
_entity.pdbx_description
1 polymer ?
#
loop_
_entity_poly.entity_id
_entity_poly.type
_entity_poly.pdbx_seq_one_letter_code
_entity_poly.pdbx_strand_id
1 'polypeptide(L)'
;MAWTGLLVGLVFGIILQRGRVCFNSAFRDVLLFKDNYLWKLGFLAVGLQMITVLFVAQMGWIRIAPPTLNLFGNIVGAYVFGLGMVLAGGCASGVTYRSGEGMTTAMIAAVFYGIGAMAMRG
;
A
#
# COMPACT_ATOMS: atom_id res chain seq x y z
N MET A 1 -18.14 -12.05 -8.71
CA MET A 1 -17.96 -11.34 -7.42
C MET A 1 -17.14 -10.05 -7.57
N ALA A 2 -17.54 -9.12 -8.45
CA ALA A 2 -16.80 -7.85 -8.64
C ALA A 2 -17.27 -6.75 -7.68
N TRP A 3 -18.57 -6.72 -7.36
CA TRP A 3 -19.19 -5.74 -6.46
C TRP A 3 -18.65 -5.79 -5.02
N THR A 4 -18.26 -6.98 -4.55
CA THR A 4 -17.62 -7.13 -3.24
C THR A 4 -16.28 -6.39 -3.16
N GLY A 5 -15.53 -6.32 -4.27
CA GLY A 5 -14.28 -5.55 -4.34
C GLY A 5 -14.50 -4.05 -4.16
N LEU A 6 -15.62 -3.53 -4.67
CA LEU A 6 -15.98 -2.12 -4.52
C LEU A 6 -16.36 -1.78 -3.08
N LEU A 7 -17.13 -2.64 -2.41
CA LEU A 7 -17.45 -2.51 -0.99
C LEU A 7 -16.18 -2.55 -0.12
N VAL A 8 -15.29 -3.52 -0.35
CA VAL A 8 -14.04 -3.64 0.39
C VAL A 8 -13.14 -2.43 0.14
N GLY A 9 -13.01 -1.99 -1.11
CA GLY A 9 -12.22 -0.80 -1.47
C GLY A 9 -12.74 0.48 -0.82
N LEU A 10 -14.07 0.66 -0.74
CA LEU A 10 -14.68 1.82 -0.12
C LEU A 10 -14.41 1.87 1.39
N VAL A 11 -14.61 0.75 2.09
CA VAL A 11 -14.29 0.63 3.53
C VAL A 11 -12.80 0.87 3.78
N PHE A 12 -11.94 0.26 2.96
CA PHE A 12 -10.49 0.43 3.06
C PHE A 12 -10.05 1.88 2.83
N GLY A 13 -10.63 2.55 1.83
CA GLY A 13 -10.38 3.97 1.55
C GLY A 13 -10.75 4.88 2.73
N ILE A 14 -11.90 4.66 3.36
CA ILE A 14 -12.34 5.44 4.54
C ILE A 14 -11.35 5.27 5.70
N ILE A 15 -10.90 4.04 5.97
CA ILE A 15 -9.93 3.75 7.04
C ILE A 15 -8.60 4.46 6.76
N LEU A 16 -8.11 4.39 5.52
CA LEU A 16 -6.86 5.04 5.12
C LEU A 16 -6.93 6.56 5.22
N GLN A 17 -8.04 7.16 4.81
CA GLN A 17 -8.24 8.61 4.87
C GLN A 17 -8.27 9.12 6.31
N ARG A 18 -8.98 8.40 7.21
CA ARG A 18 -9.05 8.75 8.64
C ARG A 18 -7.73 8.51 9.36
N GLY A 19 -7.00 7.45 9.01
CA GLY A 19 -5.71 7.12 9.61
C GLY A 19 -4.52 7.88 9.03
N ARG A 20 -4.71 8.65 7.93
CA ARG A 20 -3.64 9.30 7.14
C ARG A 20 -2.41 8.40 6.97
N VAL A 21 -2.66 7.13 6.66
CA VAL A 21 -1.62 6.09 6.72
C VAL A 21 -0.66 6.24 5.56
N CYS A 22 0.62 6.44 5.87
CA CYS A 22 1.71 6.45 4.91
C CYS A 22 2.91 5.69 5.48
N PHE A 23 3.06 4.42 5.11
CA PHE A 23 4.12 3.54 5.65
C PHE A 23 5.54 4.06 5.37
N ASN A 24 5.75 4.77 4.25
CA ASN A 24 7.04 5.38 3.92
C ASN A 24 7.45 6.45 4.95
N SER A 25 6.48 7.22 5.46
CA SER A 25 6.73 8.28 6.44
C SER A 25 7.00 7.74 7.84
N ALA A 26 6.60 6.50 8.15
CA ALA A 26 6.76 5.92 9.48
C ALA A 26 8.24 5.97 9.95
N PHE A 27 9.18 5.54 9.12
CA PHE A 27 10.61 5.58 9.44
C PHE A 27 11.12 7.01 9.69
N ARG A 28 10.65 7.97 8.90
CA ARG A 28 11.00 9.39 9.05
C ARG A 28 10.41 9.98 10.33
N ASP A 29 9.16 9.67 10.65
CA ASP A 29 8.45 10.26 11.80
C ASP A 29 9.03 9.79 13.14
N VAL A 30 9.52 8.55 13.22
CA VAL A 30 10.20 8.05 14.43
C VAL A 30 11.56 8.70 14.62
N LEU A 31 12.33 8.91 13.54
CA LEU A 31 13.66 9.51 13.63
C LEU A 31 13.62 11.03 13.86
N LEU A 32 12.75 11.75 13.14
CA LEU A 32 12.71 13.22 13.19
C LEU A 32 11.73 13.77 14.21
N PHE A 33 10.52 13.22 14.28
CA PHE A 33 9.42 13.77 15.08
C PHE A 33 9.18 13.02 16.39
N LYS A 34 9.88 11.87 16.60
CA LYS A 34 9.64 10.93 17.70
C LYS A 34 8.17 10.48 17.81
N ASP A 35 7.42 10.58 16.72
CA ASP A 35 6.03 10.15 16.68
C ASP A 35 5.98 8.69 16.24
N ASN A 36 5.55 7.83 17.17
CA ASN A 36 5.52 6.38 16.98
C ASN A 36 4.16 5.89 16.48
N TYR A 37 3.21 6.78 16.20
CA TYR A 37 1.84 6.39 15.83
C TYR A 37 1.81 5.49 14.58
N LEU A 38 2.43 5.90 13.47
CA LEU A 38 2.41 5.15 12.22
C LEU A 38 3.18 3.83 12.32
N TRP A 39 4.27 3.78 13.08
CA TRP A 39 5.04 2.55 13.31
C TRP A 39 4.26 1.51 14.11
N LYS A 40 3.61 1.93 15.20
CA LYS A 40 2.76 1.04 16.00
C LYS A 40 1.58 0.53 15.18
N LEU A 41 0.92 1.43 14.43
CA LEU A 41 -0.17 1.07 13.54
C LEU A 41 0.27 0.04 12.50
N GLY A 42 1.44 0.23 11.89
CA GLY A 42 1.96 -0.67 10.87
C GLY A 42 2.29 -2.06 11.42
N PHE A 43 2.98 -2.14 12.56
CA PHE A 43 3.26 -3.43 13.18
C PHE A 43 2.00 -4.17 13.62
N LEU A 44 1.04 -3.45 14.21
CA LEU A 44 -0.23 -4.04 14.62
C LEU A 44 -1.00 -4.58 13.40
N ALA A 45 -1.05 -3.81 12.30
CA ALA A 45 -1.73 -4.20 11.08
C ALA A 45 -1.08 -5.45 10.45
N VAL A 46 0.25 -5.50 10.34
CA VAL A 46 0.95 -6.67 9.80
C VAL A 46 0.77 -7.89 10.70
N GLY A 47 0.88 -7.72 12.02
CA GLY A 47 0.68 -8.81 12.97
C GLY A 47 -0.73 -9.39 12.91
N LEU A 48 -1.75 -8.52 12.90
CA LEU A 48 -3.15 -8.94 12.77
C LEU A 48 -3.38 -9.64 11.43
N GLN A 49 -2.86 -9.08 10.34
CA GLN A 49 -3.00 -9.66 9.00
C GLN A 49 -2.37 -11.05 8.89
N MET A 50 -1.19 -11.27 9.48
CA MET A 50 -0.57 -12.60 9.53
C MET A 50 -1.47 -13.63 10.23
N ILE A 51 -2.03 -13.28 11.39
CA ILE A 51 -2.91 -14.16 12.17
C ILE A 51 -4.20 -14.44 11.39
N THR A 52 -4.84 -13.41 10.84
CA THR A 52 -6.09 -13.53 10.10
C THR A 52 -5.92 -14.37 8.83
N VAL A 53 -4.87 -14.13 8.04
CA VAL A 53 -4.64 -14.89 6.80
C VAL A 53 -4.37 -16.37 7.10
N LEU A 54 -3.62 -16.68 8.15
CA LEU A 54 -3.36 -18.06 8.57
C LEU A 54 -4.66 -18.76 9.00
N PHE A 55 -5.50 -18.09 9.78
CA PHE A 55 -6.77 -18.62 10.26
C PHE A 55 -7.76 -18.89 9.11
N VAL A 56 -7.87 -17.96 8.16
CA VAL A 56 -8.73 -18.11 6.99
C VAL A 56 -8.20 -19.17 6.02
N ALA A 57 -6.87 -19.34 5.92
CA ALA A 57 -6.26 -20.42 5.16
C ALA A 57 -6.52 -21.80 5.79
N GLN A 58 -6.50 -21.91 7.12
CA GLN A 58 -6.85 -23.16 7.83
C GLN A 58 -8.33 -23.53 7.67
N MET A 59 -9.23 -22.55 7.52
CA MET A 59 -10.63 -22.79 7.17
C MET A 59 -10.87 -23.14 5.70
N GLY A 60 -9.82 -23.19 4.86
CA GLY A 60 -9.91 -23.60 3.45
C GLY A 60 -10.57 -22.57 2.53
N TRP A 61 -10.81 -21.34 2.99
CA TRP A 61 -11.46 -20.30 2.19
C TRP A 61 -10.51 -19.56 1.23
N ILE A 62 -9.21 -19.55 1.52
CA ILE A 62 -8.19 -18.87 0.71
C ILE A 62 -6.96 -19.78 0.54
N ARG A 63 -6.46 -19.91 -0.69
CA ARG A 63 -5.14 -20.49 -0.98
C ARG A 63 -4.10 -19.39 -0.92
N ILE A 64 -3.08 -19.60 -0.09
CA ILE A 64 -1.90 -18.73 -0.03
C ILE A 64 -1.11 -18.96 -1.31
N ALA A 65 -1.11 -17.97 -2.22
CA ALA A 65 -0.31 -17.98 -3.43
C ALA A 65 0.87 -17.00 -3.23
N PRO A 66 2.02 -17.46 -2.69
CA PRO A 66 3.17 -16.60 -2.54
C PRO A 66 3.69 -16.19 -3.93
N PRO A 67 4.07 -14.93 -4.13
CA PRO A 67 4.68 -14.50 -5.39
C PRO A 67 6.00 -15.25 -5.61
N THR A 68 6.33 -15.52 -6.87
CA THR A 68 7.61 -16.14 -7.25
C THR A 68 8.76 -15.24 -6.81
N LEU A 69 9.75 -15.83 -6.11
CA LEU A 69 10.94 -15.12 -5.65
C LEU A 69 11.88 -14.83 -6.82
N ASN A 70 11.70 -13.68 -7.48
CA ASN A 70 12.68 -13.15 -8.41
C ASN A 70 13.59 -12.15 -7.68
N LEU A 71 14.78 -12.61 -7.27
CA LEU A 71 15.70 -11.82 -6.45
C LEU A 71 16.11 -10.50 -7.14
N PHE A 72 16.42 -10.57 -8.43
CA PHE A 72 16.84 -9.41 -9.21
C PHE A 72 15.69 -8.44 -9.43
N GLY A 73 14.52 -8.95 -9.84
CA GLY A 73 13.32 -8.14 -10.05
C GLY A 73 12.85 -7.44 -8.77
N ASN A 74 12.92 -8.13 -7.63
CA ASN A 74 12.51 -7.56 -6.35
C ASN A 74 13.45 -6.44 -5.88
N ILE A 75 14.77 -6.61 -6.01
CA ILE A 75 15.74 -5.61 -5.58
C ILE A 75 15.66 -4.36 -6.47
N VAL A 76 15.76 -4.54 -7.79
CA VAL A 76 15.74 -3.42 -8.74
C VAL A 76 14.38 -2.74 -8.73
N GLY A 77 13.29 -3.52 -8.74
CA GLY A 77 11.93 -3.01 -8.71
C GLY A 77 11.62 -2.23 -7.43
N ALA A 78 11.99 -2.75 -6.25
CA ALA A 78 11.78 -2.05 -4.98
C ALA A 78 12.55 -0.73 -4.92
N TYR A 79 13.78 -0.69 -5.46
CA TYR A 79 14.60 0.53 -5.47
C TYR A 79 14.00 1.61 -6.37
N VAL A 80 13.63 1.26 -7.60
CA VAL A 80 12.98 2.19 -8.55
C VAL A 80 11.61 2.65 -8.03
N PHE A 81 10.83 1.74 -7.46
CA PHE A 81 9.54 2.07 -6.85
C PHE A 81 9.70 3.01 -5.64
N GLY A 82 10.72 2.80 -4.81
CA GLY A 82 11.06 3.67 -3.69
C GLY A 82 11.41 5.10 -4.14
N LEU A 83 12.28 5.23 -5.15
CA LEU A 83 12.62 6.53 -5.74
C LEU A 83 11.39 7.25 -6.30
N GLY A 84 10.52 6.51 -7.02
CA GLY A 84 9.27 7.04 -7.55
C GLY A 84 8.32 7.55 -6.47
N MET A 85 8.19 6.83 -5.34
CA MET A 85 7.34 7.26 -4.23
C MET A 85 7.81 8.58 -3.59
N VAL A 86 9.12 8.80 -3.48
CA VAL A 86 9.67 10.05 -2.93
C VAL A 86 9.40 11.21 -3.89
N LEU A 87 9.60 11.02 -5.20
CA LEU A 87 9.35 12.04 -6.23
C LEU A 87 7.85 12.40 -6.33
N ALA A 88 6.96 11.40 -6.21
CA ALA A 88 5.52 11.61 -6.26
C ALA A 88 4.93 12.21 -4.97
N GLY A 89 5.72 12.31 -3.89
CA GLY A 89 5.27 12.85 -2.61
C GLY A 89 4.23 11.97 -1.89
N GLY A 90 4.21 10.66 -2.14
CA GLY A 90 3.23 9.74 -1.55
C GLY A 90 3.59 8.26 -1.71
N CYS A 91 2.94 7.40 -0.92
CA CYS A 91 2.99 5.95 -1.10
C CYS A 91 1.87 5.46 -2.03
N ALA A 92 1.91 4.20 -2.48
CA ALA A 92 0.87 3.65 -3.38
C ALA A 92 -0.56 3.82 -2.84
N SER A 93 -0.78 3.56 -1.55
CA SER A 93 -2.08 3.83 -0.92
C SER A 93 -2.34 5.34 -0.82
N GLY A 94 -1.34 6.12 -0.44
CA GLY A 94 -1.37 7.59 -0.40
C GLY A 94 -1.87 8.23 -1.67
N VAL A 95 -1.27 7.89 -2.81
CA VAL A 95 -1.62 8.44 -4.13
C VAL A 95 -3.05 8.09 -4.52
N THR A 96 -3.53 6.89 -4.15
CA THR A 96 -4.86 6.40 -4.52
C THR A 96 -5.98 6.98 -3.65
N TYR A 97 -5.87 7.01 -2.31
CA TYR A 97 -6.91 7.61 -1.48
C TYR A 97 -6.90 9.15 -1.55
N ARG A 98 -5.73 9.80 -1.68
CA ARG A 98 -5.63 11.26 -1.81
C ARG A 98 -6.15 11.80 -3.14
N SER A 99 -6.18 10.96 -4.18
CA SER A 99 -6.88 11.25 -5.43
C SER A 99 -8.37 11.50 -5.17
N GLY A 100 -8.99 10.75 -4.25
CA GLY A 100 -10.37 10.96 -3.80
C GLY A 100 -10.57 12.19 -2.90
N GLU A 101 -9.51 12.74 -2.30
CA GLU A 101 -9.56 13.97 -1.50
C GLU A 101 -9.47 15.25 -2.35
N GLY A 102 -9.32 15.13 -3.66
CA GLY A 102 -9.22 16.27 -4.58
C GLY A 102 -7.82 16.86 -4.74
N MET A 103 -6.77 16.14 -4.29
CA MET A 103 -5.40 16.58 -4.55
C MET A 103 -5.01 16.32 -6.00
N THR A 104 -4.86 17.39 -6.78
CA THR A 104 -4.50 17.34 -8.20
C THR A 104 -3.14 16.69 -8.44
N THR A 105 -2.19 16.88 -7.54
CA THR A 105 -0.88 16.21 -7.58
C THR A 105 -0.99 14.69 -7.44
N ALA A 106 -1.89 14.22 -6.57
CA ALA A 106 -2.14 12.79 -6.37
C ALA A 106 -2.87 12.17 -7.57
N MET A 107 -3.78 12.90 -8.21
CA MET A 107 -4.44 12.43 -9.44
C MET A 107 -3.44 12.22 -10.57
N ILE A 108 -2.54 13.17 -10.80
CA ILE A 108 -1.49 13.05 -11.82
C ILE A 108 -0.57 11.86 -11.50
N ALA A 109 -0.12 11.75 -10.24
CA ALA A 109 0.71 10.63 -9.81
C ALA A 109 0.00 9.27 -9.99
N ALA A 110 -1.31 9.19 -9.72
CA ALA A 110 -2.10 7.96 -9.89
C ALA A 110 -2.17 7.53 -11.35
N VAL A 111 -2.35 8.48 -12.28
CA VAL A 111 -2.41 8.22 -13.72
C VAL A 111 -1.06 7.69 -14.22
N PHE A 112 0.05 8.37 -13.90
CA PHE A 112 1.38 7.92 -14.30
C PHE A 112 1.77 6.59 -13.65
N TYR A 113 1.38 6.35 -12.40
CA TYR A 113 1.56 5.06 -11.74
C TYR A 113 0.81 3.94 -12.48
N GLY A 114 -0.44 4.18 -12.87
CA GLY A 114 -1.24 3.22 -13.63
C GLY A 114 -0.65 2.92 -15.02
N ILE A 115 -0.23 3.95 -15.75
CA ILE A 115 0.38 3.81 -17.08
C ILE A 115 1.72 3.06 -16.99
N GLY A 116 2.59 3.45 -16.04
CA GLY A 116 3.88 2.78 -15.85
C GLY A 116 3.72 1.31 -15.44
N ALA A 117 2.76 1.01 -14.56
CA ALA A 117 2.45 -0.36 -14.18
C ALA A 117 1.88 -1.19 -15.34
N MET A 118 1.11 -0.57 -16.25
CA MET A 118 0.62 -1.24 -17.45
C MET A 118 1.74 -1.50 -18.47
N ALA A 119 2.66 -0.56 -18.65
CA ALA A 119 3.80 -0.71 -19.57
C ALA A 119 4.75 -1.86 -19.15
N MET A 120 4.85 -2.13 -17.84
CA MET A 120 5.68 -3.21 -17.31
C MET A 120 4.99 -4.58 -17.27
N ARG A 121 3.70 -4.69 -17.67
CA ARG A 121 2.98 -5.97 -17.80
C ARG A 121 3.27 -6.71 -19.11
N GLY A 122 4.51 -6.62 -19.61
CA GLY A 122 5.01 -7.30 -20.80
C GLY A 122 5.74 -8.59 -20.46
#